data_AF-A0A9D3MK39-F1
#
_entry.id   AF-A0A9D3MK39-F1
#
_cell.length_a   1.000
_cell.length_b   1.000
_cell.length_c   1.000
_cell.angle_alpha   90.00
_cell.angle_beta   90.00
_cell.angle_gamma   90.00
#
_symmetry.space_group_name_H-M   'P 1'
#
loop_
_entity.id
_entity.type
_entity.pdbx_description
1 polymer ?
#
loop_
_entity_poly.entity_id
_entity_poly.type
_entity_poly.pdbx_seq_one_letter_code
_entity_poly.pdbx_strand_id
1 'polypeptide(L)'
;MKRRRREEELDEDDLEDGVEVPASQVQSGGGQGKPSAAVPDYKTLHKETELLSLRVQEFYRGSSVLPEEKNTDPEDPSGWDPALPLVDSHAQLLIQKRIVSEKLNRSLRDIVGPLQLTMNDITDINNLIRTFRFTNANIIHKSPEWTLIAVVLLSVLSDVIPLLQQSLERPSSIQYISTLMGGLMLTDRDLQSLVQLFRVPAN
;
A
#
# COMPACT_ATOMS: atom_id res chain seq x y z
N MET A 1 -9.67 23.60 -58.98
CA MET A 1 -9.70 24.87 -58.21
C MET A 1 -10.96 24.87 -57.35
N LYS A 2 -10.79 25.07 -56.04
CA LYS A 2 -11.79 25.36 -54.97
C LYS A 2 -12.93 24.36 -54.69
N ARG A 3 -12.72 23.48 -53.70
CA ARG A 3 -13.78 23.08 -52.76
C ARG A 3 -13.69 24.02 -51.56
N ARG A 4 -14.69 24.91 -51.39
CA ARG A 4 -14.85 25.71 -50.16
C ARG A 4 -15.40 24.78 -49.09
N ARG A 5 -14.66 24.57 -47.99
CA ARG A 5 -15.25 24.15 -46.71
C ARG A 5 -16.07 25.35 -46.21
N ARG A 6 -17.34 25.15 -45.92
CA ARG A 6 -18.10 26.03 -45.03
C ARG A 6 -17.66 25.68 -43.61
N GLU A 7 -17.22 26.67 -42.87
CA GLU A 7 -17.20 26.61 -41.41
C GLU A 7 -18.66 26.83 -41.00
N GLU A 8 -19.25 25.85 -40.32
CA GLU A 8 -20.54 25.97 -39.66
C GLU A 8 -20.27 26.68 -38.32
N GLU A 9 -20.62 27.96 -38.25
CA GLU A 9 -20.69 28.70 -36.99
C GLU A 9 -22.00 28.27 -36.31
N LEU A 10 -21.88 27.66 -35.13
CA LEU A 10 -23.00 27.32 -34.26
C LEU A 10 -23.47 28.59 -33.56
N ASP A 11 -24.70 28.99 -33.85
CA ASP A 11 -25.46 30.08 -33.26
C ASP A 11 -26.07 29.64 -31.92
N GLU A 12 -25.47 30.10 -30.80
CA GLU A 12 -25.94 29.83 -29.43
C GLU A 12 -27.04 30.80 -28.97
N ASP A 13 -28.09 31.01 -29.77
CA ASP A 13 -29.27 31.79 -29.36
C ASP A 13 -30.56 30.99 -29.62
N ASP A 14 -30.83 30.00 -28.77
CA ASP A 14 -32.17 29.43 -28.57
C ASP A 14 -32.24 28.70 -27.22
N LEU A 15 -32.34 29.48 -26.13
CA LEU A 15 -33.07 29.02 -24.95
C LEU A 15 -34.24 29.97 -24.71
N GLU A 16 -35.38 29.44 -25.10
CA GLU A 16 -36.72 29.98 -25.12
C GLU A 16 -37.17 30.37 -23.69
N ASP A 17 -37.25 31.67 -23.36
CA ASP A 17 -37.93 32.13 -22.14
C ASP A 17 -39.43 32.27 -22.44
N GLY A 18 -40.14 31.16 -22.29
CA GLY A 18 -41.58 31.10 -22.42
C GLY A 18 -42.27 31.01 -21.06
N VAL A 19 -42.62 32.14 -20.44
CA VAL A 19 -43.82 32.21 -19.60
C VAL A 19 -44.50 33.59 -19.75
N GLU A 20 -45.62 33.58 -20.47
CA GLU A 20 -46.56 34.68 -20.60
C GLU A 20 -47.10 35.14 -19.23
N VAL A 21 -47.22 36.46 -19.09
CA VAL A 21 -47.76 37.14 -17.91
C VAL A 21 -49.30 37.18 -17.99
N PRO A 22 -50.06 36.69 -17.00
CA PRO A 22 -51.41 37.18 -16.79
C PRO A 22 -51.40 38.20 -15.64
N ALA A 23 -51.71 39.45 -15.98
CA ALA A 23 -51.95 40.50 -15.00
C ALA A 23 -53.29 40.27 -14.29
N SER A 24 -53.24 39.85 -13.03
CA SER A 24 -54.38 39.88 -12.11
C SER A 24 -53.96 40.45 -10.76
N GLN A 25 -54.27 41.74 -10.61
CA GLN A 25 -54.73 42.45 -9.42
C GLN A 25 -54.61 41.80 -8.01
N VAL A 26 -53.78 42.49 -7.20
CA VAL A 26 -53.93 42.92 -5.79
C VAL A 26 -53.97 41.91 -4.61
N GLN A 27 -53.12 42.24 -3.62
CA GLN A 27 -53.27 42.18 -2.14
C GLN A 27 -52.48 41.14 -1.34
N SER A 28 -51.58 41.72 -0.54
CA SER A 28 -51.35 41.48 0.89
C SER A 28 -50.65 40.19 1.34
N GLY A 29 -49.59 40.37 2.15
CA GLY A 29 -49.01 39.32 2.98
C GLY A 29 -47.51 39.50 3.20
N GLY A 30 -47.13 40.09 4.34
CA GLY A 30 -45.74 40.21 4.74
C GLY A 30 -45.06 38.86 4.97
N GLY A 31 -43.74 38.79 4.75
CA GLY A 31 -42.96 37.59 5.01
C GLY A 31 -41.47 37.77 4.73
N GLN A 32 -40.74 38.17 5.78
CA GLN A 32 -39.33 37.87 6.08
C GLN A 32 -38.31 37.89 4.92
N GLY A 33 -37.48 38.95 4.94
CA GLY A 33 -36.26 39.04 4.13
C GLY A 33 -35.33 37.85 4.41
N LYS A 34 -35.17 37.00 3.39
CA LYS A 34 -34.02 36.10 3.24
C LYS A 34 -32.76 36.98 3.25
N PRO A 35 -31.70 36.68 4.03
CA PRO A 35 -30.43 37.36 3.84
C PRO A 35 -29.92 36.96 2.46
N SER A 36 -30.02 37.89 1.51
CA SER A 36 -29.39 37.75 0.21
C SER A 36 -27.89 37.66 0.51
N ALA A 37 -27.29 36.48 0.36
CA ALA A 37 -25.84 36.35 0.43
C ALA A 37 -25.30 37.33 -0.61
N ALA A 38 -24.57 38.35 -0.15
CA ALA A 38 -24.06 39.40 -1.01
C ALA A 38 -23.24 38.73 -2.11
N VAL A 39 -23.63 38.99 -3.37
CA VAL A 39 -22.91 38.46 -4.53
C VAL A 39 -21.45 38.94 -4.39
N PRO A 40 -20.46 38.02 -4.38
CA PRO A 40 -19.06 38.40 -4.25
C PRO A 40 -18.66 39.41 -5.33
N ASP A 41 -17.81 40.37 -4.99
CA ASP A 41 -17.29 41.33 -5.97
C ASP A 41 -16.54 40.57 -7.07
N TYR A 42 -16.80 40.91 -8.34
CA TYR A 42 -16.21 40.22 -9.49
C TYR A 42 -14.67 40.17 -9.39
N LYS A 43 -14.07 41.23 -8.85
CA LYS A 43 -12.62 41.30 -8.64
C LYS A 43 -12.11 40.33 -7.58
N THR A 44 -12.90 40.07 -6.53
CA THR A 44 -12.53 39.06 -5.53
C THR A 44 -12.62 37.67 -6.10
N LEU A 45 -13.69 37.37 -6.84
CA LEU A 45 -13.90 36.06 -7.46
C LEU A 45 -12.81 35.74 -8.51
N HIS A 46 -12.38 36.75 -9.28
CA HIS A 46 -11.29 36.60 -10.25
C HIS A 46 -9.97 36.21 -9.57
N LYS A 47 -9.60 36.90 -8.49
CA LYS A 47 -8.38 36.63 -7.72
C LYS A 47 -8.40 35.24 -7.09
N GLU A 48 -9.55 34.83 -6.55
CA GLU A 48 -9.72 33.49 -5.99
C GLU A 48 -9.58 32.40 -7.06
N THR A 49 -10.11 32.65 -8.26
CA THR A 49 -10.01 31.72 -9.40
C THR A 49 -8.56 31.59 -9.88
N GLU A 50 -7.82 32.70 -9.95
CA GLU A 50 -6.39 32.71 -10.28
C GLU A 50 -5.56 31.95 -9.24
N LEU A 51 -5.84 32.20 -7.95
CA LEU A 51 -5.17 31.52 -6.84
C LEU A 51 -5.48 30.02 -6.82
N LEU A 52 -6.73 29.64 -7.13
CA LEU A 52 -7.12 28.25 -7.25
C LEU A 52 -6.42 27.56 -8.43
N SER A 53 -6.30 28.23 -9.58
CA SER A 53 -5.60 27.71 -10.75
C SER A 53 -4.12 27.45 -10.44
N LEU A 54 -3.46 28.39 -9.76
CA LEU A 54 -2.08 28.22 -9.28
C LEU A 54 -1.96 27.03 -8.31
N ARG A 55 -2.87 26.92 -7.34
CA ARG A 55 -2.89 25.81 -6.38
C ARG A 55 -3.04 24.45 -7.06
N VAL A 56 -3.91 24.36 -8.06
CA VAL A 56 -4.12 23.13 -8.83
C VAL A 56 -2.86 22.80 -9.63
N GLN A 57 -2.26 23.79 -10.30
CA GLN A 57 -1.04 23.60 -11.06
C GLN A 57 0.13 23.14 -10.19
N GLU A 58 0.29 23.72 -9.00
CA GLU A 58 1.32 23.36 -8.01
C GLU A 58 1.10 21.97 -7.42
N PHE A 59 -0.15 21.62 -7.12
CA PHE A 59 -0.54 20.28 -6.68
C PHE A 59 -0.13 19.22 -7.71
N TYR A 60 -0.40 19.46 -9.00
CA TYR A 60 0.01 18.54 -10.06
C TYR A 60 1.51 18.56 -10.38
N ARG A 61 2.22 19.63 -10.02
CA ARG A 61 3.69 19.71 -10.10
C ARG A 61 4.40 19.12 -8.87
N GLY A 62 3.67 18.84 -7.78
CA GLY A 62 4.24 18.31 -6.54
C GLY A 62 5.03 19.32 -5.71
N SER A 63 4.88 20.63 -5.97
CA SER A 63 5.59 21.69 -5.27
C SER A 63 4.58 22.58 -4.55
N SER A 64 4.41 22.43 -3.23
CA SER A 64 3.59 23.36 -2.44
C SER A 64 4.43 24.56 -2.03
N VAL A 65 4.34 25.66 -2.78
CA VAL A 65 4.84 26.96 -2.34
C VAL A 65 3.67 27.94 -2.38
N LEU A 66 2.77 27.79 -1.41
CA LEU A 66 1.73 28.80 -1.21
C LEU A 66 2.40 30.09 -0.71
N PRO A 67 1.95 31.28 -1.15
CA PRO A 67 2.21 32.50 -0.42
C PRO A 67 1.52 32.40 0.94
N GLU A 68 2.26 32.02 1.97
CA GLU A 68 1.83 32.19 3.36
C GLU A 68 1.60 33.68 3.62
N GLU A 69 0.49 34.00 4.29
CA GLU A 69 0.40 35.23 5.06
C GLU A 69 1.45 35.16 6.18
N LYS A 70 2.65 35.63 5.84
CA LYS A 70 3.79 36.02 6.66
C LYS A 70 3.64 35.78 8.16
N ASN A 71 4.40 34.82 8.70
CA ASN A 71 5.17 35.00 9.94
C ASN A 71 6.40 34.05 10.01
N THR A 72 7.57 34.66 9.80
CA THR A 72 8.92 34.38 10.39
C THR A 72 9.65 33.04 10.22
N ASP A 73 10.74 33.15 9.45
CA ASP A 73 12.12 32.63 9.59
C ASP A 73 12.52 31.20 9.12
N PRO A 74 13.77 31.03 8.61
CA PRO A 74 14.08 30.06 7.57
C PRO A 74 15.01 28.92 8.03
N GLU A 75 14.64 27.66 7.80
CA GLU A 75 15.57 26.53 7.90
C GLU A 75 15.44 25.57 6.69
N ASP A 76 16.59 25.37 6.05
CA ASP A 76 17.06 24.26 5.21
C ASP A 76 16.28 23.83 3.93
N PRO A 77 16.88 23.99 2.73
CA PRO A 77 16.41 23.33 1.52
C PRO A 77 17.07 21.94 1.42
N SER A 78 16.61 20.99 2.22
CA SER A 78 16.94 19.58 1.98
C SER A 78 15.69 18.71 2.11
N GLY A 79 15.34 18.03 1.00
CA GLY A 79 14.53 16.82 1.04
C GLY A 79 13.03 17.03 1.28
N TRP A 80 12.33 17.62 0.32
CA TRP A 80 10.89 17.35 0.17
C TRP A 80 10.71 16.35 -0.96
N ASP A 81 11.05 15.10 -0.68
CA ASP A 81 10.35 14.00 -1.35
C ASP A 81 8.90 14.08 -0.83
N PRO A 82 7.88 14.18 -1.70
CA PRO A 82 6.51 14.18 -1.26
C PRO A 82 6.24 12.87 -0.53
N ALA A 83 6.16 12.93 0.81
CA ALA A 83 5.81 11.79 1.62
C ALA A 83 4.37 11.41 1.30
N LEU A 84 4.21 10.39 0.45
CA LEU A 84 2.94 9.70 0.27
C LEU A 84 2.36 9.37 1.65
N PRO A 85 1.03 9.43 1.83
CA PRO A 85 0.43 9.21 3.13
C PRO A 85 0.91 7.87 3.70
N LEU A 86 1.41 7.89 4.94
CA LEU A 86 1.91 6.74 5.72
C LEU A 86 0.99 5.51 5.65
N VAL A 87 -0.30 5.74 5.40
CA VAL A 87 -1.36 4.77 5.15
C VAL A 87 -0.94 3.69 4.13
N ASP A 88 -0.22 4.05 3.06
CA ASP A 88 0.18 3.05 2.06
C ASP A 88 1.27 2.11 2.57
N SER A 89 2.28 2.63 3.28
CA SER A 89 3.39 1.79 3.79
C SER A 89 2.94 0.74 4.82
N HIS A 90 1.99 1.10 5.70
CA HIS A 90 1.42 0.15 6.65
C HIS A 90 0.57 -0.90 5.94
N ALA A 91 -0.25 -0.47 4.97
CA ALA A 91 -1.05 -1.38 4.15
C ALA A 91 -0.16 -2.34 3.35
N GLN A 92 0.91 -1.84 2.75
CA GLN A 92 1.89 -2.64 2.01
C GLN A 92 2.57 -3.68 2.91
N LEU A 93 2.96 -3.30 4.14
CA LEU A 93 3.52 -4.25 5.11
C LEU A 93 2.50 -5.33 5.52
N LEU A 94 1.24 -4.98 5.72
CA LEU A 94 0.18 -5.95 6.04
C LEU A 94 -0.04 -6.94 4.88
N ILE A 95 -0.04 -6.45 3.64
CA ILE A 95 -0.15 -7.29 2.44
C ILE A 95 1.05 -8.23 2.35
N GLN A 96 2.28 -7.72 2.52
CA GLN A 96 3.49 -8.53 2.51
C GLN A 96 3.45 -9.62 3.58
N LYS A 97 3.07 -9.27 4.83
CA LYS A 97 2.90 -10.26 5.92
C LYS A 97 1.89 -11.33 5.57
N ARG A 98 0.76 -10.96 4.95
CA ARG A 98 -0.27 -11.92 4.53
C ARG A 98 0.26 -12.88 3.49
N ILE A 99 0.94 -12.38 2.46
CA ILE A 99 1.54 -13.20 1.39
C ILE A 99 2.52 -14.22 1.97
N VAL A 100 3.46 -13.76 2.81
CA VAL A 100 4.46 -14.64 3.42
C VAL A 100 3.81 -15.68 4.32
N SER A 101 2.86 -15.27 5.16
CA SER A 101 2.13 -16.19 6.03
C SER A 101 1.38 -17.25 5.22
N GLU A 102 0.74 -16.88 4.11
CA GLU A 102 0.02 -17.81 3.25
C GLU A 102 0.98 -18.80 2.55
N LYS A 103 2.09 -18.31 2.00
CA LYS A 103 3.11 -19.14 1.35
C LYS A 103 3.77 -20.10 2.31
N LEU A 104 4.22 -19.60 3.46
CA LEU A 104 4.84 -20.44 4.49
C LEU A 104 3.85 -21.43 5.07
N ASN A 105 2.61 -21.03 5.35
CA ASN A 105 1.60 -21.96 5.84
C ASN A 105 1.37 -23.10 4.85
N ARG A 106 1.32 -22.82 3.53
CA ARG A 106 1.23 -23.85 2.49
C ARG A 106 2.44 -24.80 2.52
N SER A 107 3.65 -24.24 2.47
CA SER A 107 4.89 -25.04 2.54
C SER A 107 4.98 -25.87 3.82
N LEU A 108 4.53 -25.33 4.95
CA LEU A 108 4.48 -26.03 6.23
C LEU A 108 3.55 -27.25 6.14
N ARG A 109 2.36 -27.16 5.52
CA ARG A 109 1.49 -28.34 5.33
C ARG A 109 2.15 -29.42 4.49
N ASP A 110 2.89 -29.00 3.47
CA ASP A 110 3.57 -29.91 2.56
C ASP A 110 4.71 -30.68 3.27
N ILE A 111 5.31 -30.11 4.32
CA ILE A 111 6.40 -30.75 5.09
C ILE A 111 5.98 -31.43 6.39
N VAL A 112 4.78 -31.15 6.92
CA VAL A 112 4.24 -31.80 8.15
C VAL A 112 4.30 -33.32 8.04
N GLY A 113 3.89 -33.88 6.89
CA GLY A 113 3.90 -35.32 6.65
C GLY A 113 5.33 -35.91 6.63
N PRO A 114 6.21 -35.43 5.72
CA PRO A 114 7.61 -35.89 5.65
C PRO A 114 8.40 -35.76 6.95
N LEU A 115 8.17 -34.70 7.73
CA LEU A 115 8.82 -34.46 9.01
C LEU A 115 8.11 -35.14 10.19
N GLN A 116 6.97 -35.79 9.96
CA GLN A 116 6.14 -36.42 10.99
C GLN A 116 5.78 -35.47 12.14
N LEU A 117 5.46 -34.23 11.79
CA LEU A 117 4.96 -33.20 12.69
C LEU A 117 3.43 -33.20 12.70
N THR A 118 2.84 -32.42 13.59
CA THR A 118 1.42 -32.07 13.54
C THR A 118 1.24 -30.56 13.31
N MET A 119 0.05 -30.15 12.88
CA MET A 119 -0.24 -28.71 12.71
C MET A 119 -0.13 -27.91 14.01
N ASN A 120 -0.36 -28.56 15.16
CA ASN A 120 -0.21 -27.91 16.46
C ASN A 120 1.25 -27.52 16.74
N ASP A 121 2.20 -28.38 16.37
CA ASP A 121 3.64 -28.16 16.59
C ASP A 121 4.19 -26.99 15.77
N ILE A 122 3.43 -26.53 14.77
CA ILE A 122 3.82 -25.49 13.81
C ILE A 122 3.11 -24.16 14.10
N THR A 123 2.21 -24.12 15.08
CA THR A 123 1.51 -22.88 15.46
C THR A 123 2.48 -21.77 15.87
N ASP A 124 3.56 -22.12 16.58
CA ASP A 124 4.60 -21.18 17.01
C ASP A 124 5.36 -20.53 15.85
N ILE A 125 5.51 -21.24 14.73
CA ILE A 125 6.13 -20.68 13.52
C ILE A 125 5.28 -19.55 12.94
N ASN A 126 3.95 -19.70 12.96
CA ASN A 126 3.06 -18.63 12.52
C ASN A 126 3.18 -17.39 13.41
N ASN A 127 3.45 -17.57 14.70
CA ASN A 127 3.72 -16.46 15.61
C ASN A 127 5.07 -15.79 15.32
N LEU A 128 6.11 -16.57 15.00
CA LEU A 128 7.40 -16.03 14.58
C LEU A 128 7.33 -15.27 13.25
N ILE A 129 6.58 -15.78 12.26
CA ILE A 129 6.40 -15.10 10.97
C ILE A 129 5.76 -13.71 11.16
N ARG A 130 4.88 -13.55 12.16
CA ARG A 130 4.23 -12.26 12.46
C ARG A 130 5.21 -11.22 13.00
N THR A 131 6.30 -11.64 13.64
CA THR A 131 7.32 -10.73 14.19
C THR A 131 8.30 -10.22 13.14
N PHE A 132 8.42 -10.90 12.00
CA PHE A 132 9.31 -10.45 10.93
C PHE A 132 8.81 -9.18 10.23
N ARG A 133 9.78 -8.36 9.81
CA ARG A 133 9.57 -7.22 8.92
C ARG A 133 9.91 -7.67 7.52
N PHE A 134 8.89 -7.81 6.68
CA PHE A 134 9.08 -8.15 5.28
C PHE A 134 9.27 -6.88 4.45
N THR A 135 9.94 -7.05 3.32
CA THR A 135 10.13 -6.03 2.29
C THR A 135 9.77 -6.66 0.94
N ASN A 136 9.64 -5.86 -0.12
CA ASN A 136 9.27 -6.35 -1.45
C ASN A 136 10.24 -7.40 -2.01
N ALA A 137 11.50 -7.41 -1.56
CA ALA A 137 12.49 -8.41 -1.95
C ALA A 137 12.27 -9.77 -1.26
N ASN A 138 11.73 -9.77 -0.04
CA ASN A 138 11.66 -10.96 0.81
C ASN A 138 10.38 -11.80 0.58
N ILE A 139 9.52 -11.39 -0.35
CA ILE A 139 8.23 -12.03 -0.63
C ILE A 139 8.19 -12.76 -1.98
N ILE A 140 9.27 -12.70 -2.77
CA ILE A 140 9.34 -13.27 -4.11
C ILE A 140 10.32 -14.45 -4.07
N HIS A 141 9.81 -15.62 -3.72
CA HIS A 141 10.55 -16.88 -3.72
C HIS A 141 9.83 -17.96 -4.53
N LYS A 142 10.60 -18.90 -5.08
CA LYS A 142 10.07 -20.09 -5.74
C LYS A 142 9.49 -21.07 -4.71
N SER A 143 8.66 -22.00 -5.17
CA SER A 143 8.06 -23.02 -4.28
C SER A 143 9.08 -23.79 -3.42
N PRO A 144 10.19 -24.34 -3.97
CA PRO A 144 11.16 -25.07 -3.14
C PRO A 144 11.95 -24.14 -2.20
N GLU A 145 12.13 -22.86 -2.56
CA GLU A 145 12.76 -21.86 -1.69
C GLU A 145 11.87 -21.55 -0.48
N TRP A 146 10.55 -21.43 -0.66
CA TRP A 146 9.61 -21.29 0.46
C TRP A 146 9.65 -22.49 1.41
N THR A 147 9.77 -23.69 0.85
CA THR A 147 9.94 -24.91 1.65
C THR A 147 11.26 -24.89 2.43
N LEU A 148 12.35 -24.44 1.81
CA LEU A 148 13.63 -24.27 2.50
C LEU A 148 13.53 -23.25 3.64
N ILE A 149 12.90 -22.08 3.39
CA ILE A 149 12.69 -21.06 4.44
C ILE A 149 11.90 -21.66 5.60
N ALA A 150 10.85 -22.44 5.34
CA ALA A 150 10.09 -23.12 6.37
C ALA A 150 10.94 -24.09 7.19
N VAL A 151 11.82 -24.87 6.54
CA VAL A 151 12.76 -25.79 7.21
C VAL A 151 13.78 -25.03 8.06
N VAL A 152 14.31 -23.91 7.57
CA VAL A 152 15.24 -23.05 8.33
C VAL A 152 14.55 -22.45 9.57
N LEU A 153 13.31 -21.99 9.43
CA LEU A 153 12.57 -21.48 10.58
C LEU A 153 12.28 -22.59 11.60
N LEU A 154 11.92 -23.79 11.14
CA LEU A 154 11.73 -24.97 11.99
C LEU A 154 13.00 -25.32 12.78
N SER A 155 14.17 -25.32 12.13
CA SER A 155 15.43 -25.63 12.80
C SER A 155 15.81 -24.55 13.81
N VAL A 156 15.52 -23.27 13.53
CA VAL A 156 15.69 -22.20 14.53
C VAL A 156 14.76 -22.39 15.72
N LEU A 157 13.50 -22.77 15.51
CA LEU A 157 12.57 -23.05 16.62
C LEU A 157 12.94 -24.32 17.40
N SER A 158 13.63 -25.29 16.77
CA SER A 158 14.01 -26.53 17.44
C SER A 158 14.96 -26.33 18.62
N ASP A 159 15.69 -25.21 18.66
CA ASP A 159 16.52 -24.84 19.80
C ASP A 159 15.67 -24.51 21.05
N VAL A 160 14.43 -24.06 20.85
CA VAL A 160 13.50 -23.70 21.93
C VAL A 160 12.51 -24.84 22.19
N ILE A 161 12.14 -25.60 21.16
CA ILE A 161 11.12 -26.64 21.22
C ILE A 161 11.77 -28.02 20.99
N PRO A 162 12.01 -28.82 22.04
CA PRO A 162 12.70 -30.10 21.93
C PRO A 162 11.95 -31.14 21.08
N LEU A 163 10.63 -31.01 20.96
CA LEU A 163 9.82 -31.86 20.09
C LEU A 163 10.19 -31.69 18.60
N LEU A 164 10.45 -30.44 18.18
CA LEU A 164 10.87 -30.15 16.81
C LEU A 164 12.27 -30.71 16.57
N GLN A 165 13.18 -30.57 17.53
CA GLN A 165 14.52 -31.14 17.43
C GLN A 165 14.46 -32.65 17.18
N GLN A 166 13.69 -33.38 17.98
CA GLN A 166 13.54 -34.83 17.82
C GLN A 166 12.94 -35.21 16.46
N SER A 167 12.00 -34.41 15.95
CA SER A 167 11.41 -34.62 14.61
C SER A 167 12.44 -34.38 13.50
N LEU A 168 13.25 -33.31 13.59
CA LEU A 168 14.26 -32.97 12.59
C LEU A 168 15.44 -33.95 12.58
N GLU A 169 15.81 -34.53 13.73
CA GLU A 169 16.88 -35.53 13.86
C GLU A 169 16.50 -36.92 13.32
N ARG A 170 15.22 -37.16 12.99
CA ARG A 170 14.80 -38.46 12.42
C ARG A 170 15.46 -38.68 11.06
N PRO A 171 15.88 -39.93 10.76
CA PRO A 171 16.53 -40.24 9.48
C PRO A 171 15.64 -39.94 8.27
N SER A 172 14.32 -40.08 8.39
CA SER A 172 13.36 -39.70 7.34
C SER A 172 13.38 -38.19 7.06
N SER A 173 13.45 -37.38 8.12
CA SER A 173 13.50 -35.92 8.04
C SER A 173 14.81 -35.47 7.41
N ILE A 174 15.94 -36.03 7.86
CA ILE A 174 17.27 -35.74 7.31
C ILE A 174 17.33 -36.09 5.82
N GLN A 175 16.81 -37.26 5.42
CA GLN A 175 16.76 -37.66 4.00
C GLN A 175 15.90 -36.71 3.16
N TYR A 176 14.74 -36.30 3.68
CA TYR A 176 13.87 -35.33 3.02
C TYR A 176 14.58 -33.99 2.83
N ILE A 177 15.18 -33.44 3.89
CA ILE A 177 15.90 -32.17 3.87
C ILE A 177 17.11 -32.25 2.93
N SER A 178 17.89 -33.34 2.97
CA SER A 178 19.02 -33.55 2.07
C SER A 178 18.58 -33.60 0.60
N THR A 179 17.42 -34.21 0.30
CA THR A 179 16.88 -34.26 -1.06
C THR A 179 16.42 -32.87 -1.52
N LEU A 180 15.77 -32.10 -0.63
CA LEU A 180 15.35 -30.73 -0.89
C LEU A 180 16.57 -29.82 -1.17
N MET A 181 17.62 -29.91 -0.36
CA MET A 181 18.86 -29.15 -0.55
C MET A 181 19.55 -29.52 -1.86
N GLY A 182 19.63 -30.82 -2.18
CA GLY A 182 20.16 -31.30 -3.45
C GLY A 182 19.40 -30.74 -4.66
N GLY A 183 18.07 -30.64 -4.57
CA GLY A 183 17.23 -30.02 -5.61
C GLY A 183 17.47 -28.52 -5.79
N LEU A 184 18.00 -27.85 -4.78
CA LEU A 184 18.33 -26.41 -4.80
C LEU A 184 19.82 -26.15 -5.06
N MET A 185 20.62 -27.18 -5.33
CA MET A 185 22.09 -27.10 -5.45
C MET A 185 22.76 -26.51 -4.19
N LEU A 186 22.17 -26.77 -3.02
CA LEU A 186 22.67 -26.35 -1.72
C LEU A 186 23.30 -27.51 -0.96
N THR A 187 24.24 -27.19 -0.08
CA THR A 187 24.91 -28.15 0.80
C THR A 187 24.44 -28.01 2.24
N ASP A 188 24.71 -29.01 3.07
CA ASP A 188 24.41 -28.96 4.51
C ASP A 188 25.11 -27.78 5.21
N ARG A 189 26.29 -27.39 4.71
CA ARG A 189 27.04 -26.23 5.22
C ARG A 189 26.29 -24.92 5.01
N ASP A 190 25.56 -24.80 3.89
CA ASP A 190 24.75 -23.63 3.57
C ASP A 190 23.54 -23.54 4.51
N LEU A 191 22.91 -24.68 4.80
CA LEU A 191 21.82 -24.76 5.77
C LEU A 191 22.30 -24.35 7.17
N GLN A 192 23.42 -24.89 7.63
CA GLN A 192 24.00 -24.49 8.92
C GLN A 192 24.31 -23.00 8.97
N SER A 193 24.85 -22.44 7.89
CA SER A 193 25.13 -21.00 7.79
C SER A 193 23.84 -20.17 7.87
N LEU A 194 22.77 -20.59 7.19
CA LEU A 194 21.46 -19.94 7.25
C LEU A 194 20.86 -19.97 8.66
N VAL A 195 20.93 -21.11 9.36
CA VAL A 195 20.44 -21.23 10.74
C VAL A 195 21.27 -20.34 11.67
N GLN A 196 22.59 -20.27 11.47
CA GLN A 196 23.47 -19.38 12.24
C GLN A 196 23.15 -17.89 12.05
N LEU A 197 22.63 -17.46 10.90
CA LEU A 197 22.22 -16.05 10.72
C LEU A 197 21.09 -15.62 11.67
N PHE A 198 20.20 -16.54 12.03
CA PHE A 198 19.13 -16.28 13.00
C PHE A 198 19.60 -16.41 14.45
N ARG A 199 20.71 -17.13 14.67
CA ARG A 199 21.38 -17.20 15.96
C ARG A 199 22.28 -15.98 16.10
N VAL A 200 21.72 -14.88 16.61
CA VAL A 200 22.52 -13.71 16.99
C VAL A 200 23.65 -14.19 17.91
N PRO A 201 24.94 -13.89 17.62
CA PRO A 201 25.98 -14.15 18.59
C PRO A 201 25.66 -13.30 19.82
N ALA A 202 25.38 -13.95 20.95
CA ALA A 202 25.25 -13.27 22.22
C ALA A 202 26.58 -12.54 22.49
N ASN A 203 26.56 -11.22 22.35
CA ASN A 203 27.59 -10.34 22.89
C ASN A 203 27.33 -10.12 24.38
#